data_AF-A0A5C7W1L4-F1
#
_entry.id   AF-A0A5C7W1L4-F1
#
_cell.length_a   1.000
_cell.length_b   1.000
_cell.length_c   1.000
_cell.angle_alpha   90.00
_cell.angle_beta   90.00
_cell.angle_gamma   90.00
#
_symmetry.space_group_name_H-M   'P 1'
#
loop_
_entity.id
_entity.type
_entity.pdbx_description
1 polymer ?
#
loop_
_entity_poly.entity_id
_entity_poly.type
_entity_poly.pdbx_seq_one_letter_code
_entity_poly.pdbx_strand_id
1 'polypeptide(L)' 'MNFRILAAAVATAALTIATGCATQQLYSTGQAWQRNQCTRLVDQQERERCMANAGASYETYKKQSDLENAQGK' A
#
# COMPACT_ATOMS: atom_id res chain seq x y z
N MET A 1 40.50 10.47 -1.28
CA MET A 1 39.14 9.88 -1.09
C MET A 1 38.22 11.01 -0.63
N ASN A 2 37.41 11.56 -1.53
CA ASN A 2 36.74 12.84 -1.29
C ASN A 2 35.56 12.67 -0.33
N PHE A 3 35.73 13.12 0.92
CA PHE A 3 34.71 13.06 1.98
C PHE A 3 33.37 13.68 1.55
N ARG A 4 33.43 14.68 0.65
CA ARG A 4 32.26 15.30 0.01
C ARG A 4 31.48 14.35 -0.90
N ILE A 5 32.15 13.44 -1.59
CA ILE A 5 31.52 12.43 -2.46
C ILE A 5 30.85 11.34 -1.60
N LEU A 6 31.48 10.95 -0.50
CA LEU A 6 30.91 10.00 0.47
C LEU A 6 29.65 10.57 1.15
N ALA A 7 29.70 11.83 1.59
CA ALA A 7 28.54 12.49 2.20
C ALA A 7 27.36 12.64 1.22
N ALA A 8 27.64 12.97 -0.04
CA ALA A 8 26.61 13.05 -1.08
C ALA A 8 25.98 11.68 -1.36
N ALA A 9 26.77 10.61 -1.44
CA ALA A 9 26.28 9.26 -1.69
C ALA A 9 25.37 8.74 -0.57
N VAL A 10 25.71 9.02 0.70
CA VAL A 10 24.90 8.64 1.87
C VAL A 10 23.58 9.41 1.92
N ALA A 11 23.60 10.70 1.58
CA ALA A 11 22.38 11.51 1.54
C ALA A 11 21.38 10.99 0.49
N THR A 12 21.86 10.61 -0.70
CA THR A 12 20.98 10.06 -1.76
C THR A 12 20.42 8.68 -1.41
N ALA A 13 21.20 7.84 -0.71
CA ALA A 13 20.75 6.52 -0.25
C ALA A 13 19.69 6.60 0.88
N ALA A 14 19.72 7.65 1.70
CA ALA A 14 18.74 7.82 2.77
C ALA A 14 17.32 8.15 2.25
N LEU A 15 17.19 8.82 1.09
CA LEU A 15 15.88 9.18 0.53
C LEU A 15 15.10 7.98 -0.03
N THR A 16 15.77 6.93 -0.51
CA THR A 16 15.10 5.78 -1.13
C THR A 16 14.49 4.80 -0.11
N ILE A 17 14.92 4.85 1.15
CA ILE A 17 14.44 3.95 2.22
C ILE A 17 13.08 4.41 2.77
N ALA A 18 12.73 5.70 2.63
CA ALA A 18 11.51 6.29 3.19
C ALA A 18 10.23 5.93 2.42
N THR A 19 10.31 5.50 1.16
CA THR A 19 9.12 5.21 0.32
C THR A 19 8.48 3.86 0.67
N GLY A 20 9.23 2.91 1.25
CA GLY A 20 8.72 1.59 1.62
C GLY A 20 7.71 1.60 2.77
N CYS A 21 7.95 2.39 3.82
CA CYS A 21 7.02 2.46 4.97
C CYS A 21 5.77 3.31 4.69
N ALA A 22 5.88 4.35 3.85
CA ALA A 22 4.77 5.24 3.52
C ALA A 22 3.67 4.55 2.68
N THR A 23 4.04 3.54 1.89
CA THR A 23 3.12 2.88 0.96
C THR A 23 2.02 2.11 1.70
N GLN A 24 2.36 1.38 2.76
CA GLN A 24 1.37 0.62 3.54
C GLN A 24 0.37 1.52 4.28
N GLN A 25 0.83 2.66 4.81
CA GLN A 25 -0.03 3.62 5.51
C GLN A 25 -0.98 4.35 4.55
N LEU A 26 -0.50 4.73 3.37
CA LEU A 26 -1.35 5.39 2.36
C LEU A 26 -2.42 4.44 1.82
N TYR A 27 -2.05 3.19 1.51
CA TYR A 27 -2.99 2.17 1.02
C TYR A 27 -4.05 1.80 2.06
N SER A 28 -3.66 1.57 3.31
CA SER A 28 -4.62 1.26 4.39
C SER A 28 -5.60 2.41 4.62
N THR A 29 -5.16 3.65 4.51
CA THR A 29 -6.02 4.84 4.60
C THR A 29 -7.03 4.90 3.43
N GLY A 30 -6.58 4.63 2.21
CA GLY A 30 -7.46 4.60 1.03
C GLY A 30 -8.52 3.49 1.10
N GLN A 31 -8.13 2.30 1.54
CA GLN A 31 -9.07 1.18 1.73
C GLN A 31 -10.13 1.48 2.81
N ALA A 32 -9.72 2.06 3.94
CA ALA A 32 -10.65 2.42 5.00
C ALA A 32 -11.68 3.45 4.52
N TRP A 33 -11.25 4.43 3.73
CA TRP A 33 -12.16 5.39 3.11
C TRP A 33 -13.19 4.72 2.19
N GLN A 34 -12.74 3.80 1.33
CA GLN A 34 -13.61 3.10 0.38
C GLN A 34 -14.65 2.22 1.10
N ARG A 35 -14.25 1.50 2.15
CA ARG A 35 -15.18 0.74 3.00
C ARG A 35 -16.16 1.66 3.73
N ASN A 36 -15.71 2.81 4.20
CA ASN A 36 -16.58 3.80 4.85
C ASN A 36 -17.64 4.34 3.88
N GLN A 37 -17.33 4.51 2.59
CA GLN A 37 -18.35 4.85 1.58
C GLN A 37 -19.42 3.76 1.47
N CYS A 38 -19.04 2.48 1.48
CA CYS A 38 -19.99 1.37 1.46
C CYS A 38 -20.93 1.38 2.68
N THR A 39 -20.44 1.75 3.88
CA THR A 39 -21.29 1.79 5.08
C THR A 39 -22.42 2.83 5.01
N ARG A 40 -22.31 3.83 4.12
CA ARG A 40 -23.35 4.85 3.91
C ARG A 40 -24.50 4.36 3.04
N LEU A 41 -24.36 3.20 2.39
CA LEU A 41 -25.42 2.60 1.58
C LEU A 41 -26.55 2.09 2.50
N VAL A 42 -27.76 2.55 2.22
CA VAL A 42 -28.97 2.21 2.98
C VAL A 42 -29.40 0.78 2.68
N ASP A 43 -29.32 0.37 1.41
CA ASP A 43 -29.64 -1.00 0.99
C ASP A 43 -28.56 -1.98 1.48
N GLN A 44 -29.00 -3.02 2.19
CA GLN A 44 -28.13 -4.08 2.73
C GLN A 44 -27.39 -4.82 1.62
N GLN A 45 -28.09 -5.17 0.55
CA GLN A 45 -27.54 -6.03 -0.51
C GLN A 45 -26.51 -5.27 -1.35
N GLU A 46 -26.76 -4.00 -1.62
CA GLU A 46 -25.84 -3.10 -2.30
C GLU A 46 -24.62 -2.80 -1.42
N ARG A 47 -24.82 -2.63 -0.12
CA ARG A 47 -23.73 -2.49 0.85
C ARG A 47 -22.82 -3.72 0.87
N GLU A 48 -23.39 -4.92 0.90
CA GLU A 48 -22.64 -6.17 0.88
C GLU A 48 -21.82 -6.33 -0.41
N ARG A 49 -22.41 -6.05 -1.58
CA ARG A 49 -21.67 -6.04 -2.85
C ARG A 49 -20.55 -5.01 -2.87
N CYS A 50 -20.80 -3.81 -2.36
CA CYS A 50 -19.79 -2.76 -2.25
C CYS A 50 -18.62 -3.20 -1.36
N MET A 51 -18.92 -3.78 -0.19
CA MET A 51 -17.93 -4.30 0.76
C MET A 51 -17.09 -5.42 0.15
N ALA A 52 -17.72 -6.36 -0.58
CA ALA A 52 -17.02 -7.45 -1.25
C ALA A 52 -16.03 -6.93 -2.32
N ASN A 53 -16.43 -5.93 -3.10
CA ASN A 53 -15.57 -5.31 -4.11
C ASN A 53 -14.43 -4.48 -3.50
N ALA A 54 -14.70 -3.73 -2.42
CA ALA A 54 -13.70 -2.91 -1.74
C ALA A 54 -12.61 -3.73 -1.02
N GLY A 55 -12.94 -4.96 -0.57
CA GLY A 55 -11.99 -5.89 0.02
C GLY A 55 -11.08 -6.56 -1.02
N ALA A 56 -11.62 -6.91 -2.19
CA ALA A 56 -10.92 -7.70 -3.19
C ALA A 56 -9.67 -7.01 -3.77
N SER A 57 -9.71 -5.71 -4.05
CA SER A 57 -8.63 -5.05 -4.82
C SER A 57 -7.27 -5.02 -4.10
N TYR A 58 -7.25 -4.72 -2.79
CA TYR A 58 -5.98 -4.67 -2.05
C TYR A 58 -5.51 -6.04 -1.57
N GLU A 59 -6.42 -6.91 -1.10
CA GLU A 59 -6.02 -8.27 -0.71
C GLU A 59 -5.44 -9.03 -1.91
N THR A 60 -6.02 -8.85 -3.10
CA THR A 60 -5.47 -9.43 -4.33
C THR A 60 -4.09 -8.86 -4.65
N TYR A 61 -3.92 -7.53 -4.59
CA TYR A 61 -2.62 -6.90 -4.79
C TYR A 61 -1.57 -7.38 -3.78
N LYS A 62 -1.89 -7.39 -2.49
CA LYS A 62 -1.01 -7.86 -1.42
C LYS A 62 -0.63 -9.31 -1.63
N LYS A 63 -1.60 -10.18 -1.91
CA LYS A 63 -1.36 -11.60 -2.17
C LYS A 63 -0.47 -11.80 -3.39
N GLN A 64 -0.67 -11.01 -4.44
CA GLN A 64 0.18 -11.05 -5.63
C GLN A 64 1.61 -10.55 -5.34
N SER A 65 1.75 -9.48 -4.57
CA SER A 65 3.06 -8.96 -4.14
C SER A 65 3.80 -9.92 -3.19
N ASP A 66 3.07 -10.56 -2.27
CA ASP A 66 3.60 -11.58 -1.35
C ASP A 66 4.04 -12.83 -2.13
N LEU A 67 3.25 -13.26 -3.14
CA LEU A 67 3.60 -14.36 -4.04
C LEU A 67 4.83 -14.03 -4.90
N GLU A 68 4.91 -12.82 -5.44
CA GLU A 68 6.04 -12.35 -6.25
C GLU A 68 7.33 -12.24 -5.41
N ASN A 69 7.23 -11.79 -4.16
CA ASN A 69 8.34 -11.80 -3.20
C ASN A 69 8.76 -13.22 -2.78
N ALA A 70 7.80 -14.15 -2.65
CA ALA A 70 8.09 -15.55 -2.30
C ALA A 70 8.75 -16.34 -3.44
N GLN A 71 8.55 -15.94 -4.70
CA GLN A 71 9.13 -16.57 -5.88
C GLN A 71 10.51 -16.02 -6.29
N GLY A 72 10.99 -14.96 -5.63
CA GLY A 72 12.29 -14.34 -5.86
C GLY A 72 13.43 -14.85 -4.95
N LYS A 73 13.39 -16.10 -4.50
CA LYS A 73 14.44 -16.69 -3.63
C LYS A 73 15.00 -18.00 -4.18
#